data_AF-A0A928DJJ2-F1
#
_entry.id   AF-A0A928DJJ2-F1
#
_cell.length_a   1.000
_cell.length_b   1.000
_cell.length_c   1.000
_cell.angle_alpha   90.00
_cell.angle_beta   90.00
_cell.angle_gamma   90.00
#
_symmetry.space_group_name_H-M   'P 1'
#
loop_
_entity.id
_entity.type
_entity.pdbx_description
1 polymer ?
#
loop_
_entity_poly.entity_id
_entity_poly.type
_entity_poly.pdbx_seq_one_letter_code
_entity_poly.pdbx_strand_id
1 'polypeptide(L)'
;MKSKLFLMMAALLPAVFAAPLPEKAELLASNTVVAQFLGMQERPCYFRTALCPDRCDHAMKAAQFRVLSNEAYEKPGKYGDDKAAAGNMLVVDARADVPGQPDDMRQKLAELKTGQIVRITQKHYYADLGDVVMPVRPITQLEVLNGGACEEIPSAPQDPANHDHEVMPLPL
;
A
#
# COMPACT_ATOMS: atom_id res chain seq x y z
N MET A 1 48.59 -26.11 19.98
CA MET A 1 47.39 -25.31 20.30
C MET A 1 46.78 -24.83 18.99
N LYS A 2 45.61 -25.35 18.59
CA LYS A 2 44.96 -25.02 17.31
C LYS A 2 43.98 -23.87 17.55
N SER A 3 44.38 -22.65 17.24
CA SER A 3 43.50 -21.48 17.30
C SER A 3 42.49 -21.54 16.15
N LYS A 4 41.21 -21.71 16.48
CA LYS A 4 40.11 -21.57 15.52
C LYS A 4 39.81 -20.08 15.39
N LEU A 5 40.29 -19.48 14.31
CA LEU A 5 39.90 -18.12 13.92
C LEU A 5 38.47 -18.18 13.36
N PHE A 6 37.49 -17.81 14.18
CA PHE A 6 36.11 -17.60 13.76
C PHE A 6 36.04 -16.25 13.06
N LEU A 7 35.94 -16.26 11.73
CA LEU A 7 35.68 -15.07 10.93
C LEU A 7 34.19 -14.73 11.09
N MET A 8 33.85 -13.77 11.94
CA MET A 8 32.50 -13.18 11.95
C MET A 8 32.38 -12.23 10.75
N MET A 9 31.69 -12.68 9.69
CA MET A 9 31.15 -11.75 8.70
C MET A 9 29.99 -10.99 9.35
N ALA A 10 30.25 -9.75 9.75
CA ALA A 10 29.19 -8.80 10.02
C ALA A 10 28.50 -8.49 8.69
N ALA A 11 27.30 -9.04 8.49
CA ALA A 11 26.43 -8.61 7.40
C ALA A 11 25.98 -7.17 7.71
N LEU A 12 26.58 -6.19 7.02
CA LEU A 12 26.00 -4.84 6.96
C LEU A 12 24.67 -4.96 6.18
N LEU A 13 23.57 -5.10 6.91
CA LEU A 13 22.26 -4.80 6.35
C LEU A 13 22.23 -3.31 6.01
N PRO A 14 21.88 -2.91 4.78
CA PRO A 14 21.62 -1.52 4.49
C PRO A 14 20.49 -1.06 5.41
N ALA A 15 20.76 -0.02 6.21
CA ALA A 15 19.73 0.64 6.97
C ALA A 15 18.74 1.26 5.97
N VAL A 16 17.57 0.64 5.82
CA VAL A 16 16.45 1.20 5.09
C VAL A 16 15.87 2.28 5.99
N PHE A 17 16.37 3.51 5.84
CA PHE A 17 15.83 4.66 6.54
C PHE A 17 14.53 5.07 5.84
N ALA A 18 13.39 5.03 6.55
CA ALA A 18 12.19 5.64 5.98
C ALA A 18 12.36 7.16 5.96
N ALA A 19 11.89 7.78 4.88
CA ALA A 19 11.87 9.23 4.80
C ALA A 19 10.86 9.76 5.85
N PRO A 20 11.26 10.68 6.74
CA PRO A 20 10.31 11.34 7.64
C PRO A 20 9.30 12.13 6.81
N LEU A 21 8.10 12.34 7.36
CA LEU A 21 7.15 13.28 6.77
C LEU A 21 7.81 14.68 6.78
N PRO A 22 7.79 15.44 5.67
CA PRO A 22 8.39 16.77 5.64
C PRO A 22 7.61 17.73 6.56
N GLU A 23 8.28 18.78 7.01
CA GLU A 23 7.68 19.80 7.90
C GLU A 23 6.46 20.48 7.27
N LYS A 24 6.52 20.73 5.95
CA LYS A 24 5.42 21.29 5.16
C LYS A 24 4.55 20.17 4.59
N ALA A 25 3.74 19.57 5.44
CA ALA A 25 2.74 18.58 5.05
C ALA A 25 1.36 18.91 5.64
N GLU A 26 0.38 19.11 4.78
CA GLU A 26 -1.02 19.33 5.18
C GLU A 26 -1.77 17.99 5.19
N LEU A 27 -2.40 17.63 6.30
CA LEU A 27 -3.28 16.46 6.37
C LEU A 27 -4.58 16.76 5.61
N LEU A 28 -4.84 16.01 4.55
CA LEU A 28 -6.06 16.12 3.76
C LEU A 28 -7.12 15.09 4.17
N ALA A 29 -6.71 13.87 4.51
CA ALA A 29 -7.61 12.84 5.02
C ALA A 29 -6.87 11.80 5.87
N SER A 30 -7.59 11.15 6.78
CA SER A 30 -7.13 10.00 7.56
C SER A 30 -8.22 8.93 7.54
N ASN A 31 -7.88 7.71 7.11
CA ASN A 31 -8.76 6.55 7.10
C ASN A 31 -8.14 5.45 7.97
N THR A 32 -8.83 5.05 9.04
CA THR A 32 -8.55 3.81 9.78
C THR A 32 -9.60 2.78 9.43
N VAL A 33 -9.16 1.69 8.81
CA VAL A 33 -10.03 0.63 8.28
C VAL A 33 -9.65 -0.73 8.86
N VAL A 34 -10.65 -1.59 9.00
CA VAL A 34 -10.44 -3.04 9.08
C VAL A 34 -10.52 -3.59 7.66
N ALA A 35 -9.51 -4.34 7.25
CA ALA A 35 -9.40 -4.86 5.90
C ALA A 35 -8.86 -6.29 5.90
N GLN A 36 -9.23 -7.08 4.89
CA GLN A 36 -8.64 -8.38 4.64
C GLN A 36 -7.48 -8.24 3.66
N PHE A 37 -6.32 -8.81 3.99
CA PHE A 37 -5.19 -8.89 3.07
C PHE A 37 -5.44 -9.98 2.02
N LEU A 38 -5.46 -9.61 0.74
CA LEU A 38 -5.71 -10.51 -0.37
C LEU A 38 -4.41 -11.14 -0.92
N GLY A 39 -3.27 -10.54 -0.63
CA GLY A 39 -1.96 -11.03 -1.07
C GLY A 39 -1.11 -9.97 -1.75
N MET A 40 0.06 -10.42 -2.22
CA MET A 40 1.00 -9.62 -3.00
C MET A 40 0.83 -9.89 -4.49
N GLN A 41 0.81 -8.83 -5.29
CA GLN A 41 0.80 -8.92 -6.76
C GLN A 41 1.97 -8.12 -7.35
N GLU A 42 2.82 -8.78 -8.12
CA GLU A 42 3.81 -8.08 -8.94
C GLU A 42 3.08 -7.37 -10.09
N ARG A 43 3.29 -6.06 -10.24
CA ARG A 43 2.80 -5.27 -11.37
C ARG A 43 3.99 -4.85 -12.21
N PRO A 44 4.14 -5.39 -13.43
CA PRO A 44 5.27 -5.08 -14.28
C PRO A 44 5.23 -3.61 -14.73
N CYS A 45 6.40 -3.05 -15.00
CA CYS A 45 6.50 -1.80 -15.75
C CYS A 45 5.88 -2.00 -17.15
N TYR A 46 5.12 -1.02 -17.64
CA TYR A 46 4.54 -1.07 -18.99
C TYR A 46 5.51 -0.61 -20.09
N PHE A 47 6.78 -0.35 -19.76
CA PHE A 47 7.84 0.06 -20.69
C PHE A 47 7.51 1.31 -21.53
N ARG A 48 6.78 2.27 -20.95
CA ARG A 48 6.28 3.46 -21.67
C ARG A 48 7.20 4.68 -21.61
N THR A 49 8.39 4.56 -21.02
CA THR A 49 9.36 5.67 -20.91
C THR A 49 10.74 5.24 -21.36
N ALA A 50 11.58 6.20 -21.77
CA ALA A 50 12.96 5.95 -22.21
C ALA A 50 13.89 5.41 -21.10
N LEU A 51 13.45 5.45 -19.83
CA LEU A 51 14.20 4.93 -18.68
C LEU A 51 13.92 3.44 -18.43
N CYS A 52 12.95 2.85 -19.10
CA CYS A 52 12.65 1.43 -18.98
C CYS A 52 13.74 0.58 -19.69
N PRO A 53 14.00 -0.67 -19.27
CA PRO A 53 13.36 -1.41 -18.19
C PRO A 53 13.95 -1.12 -16.80
N ASP A 54 15.27 -0.90 -16.70
CA ASP A 54 16.00 -1.03 -15.43
C ASP A 54 16.23 0.28 -14.67
N ARG A 55 15.82 1.43 -15.23
CA ARG A 55 16.09 2.77 -14.64
C ARG A 55 14.83 3.58 -14.34
N CYS A 56 13.64 2.98 -14.48
CA CYS A 56 12.38 3.69 -14.35
C CYS A 56 11.67 3.49 -13.01
N ASP A 57 12.01 2.44 -12.27
CA ASP A 57 11.42 2.08 -10.96
C ASP A 57 9.86 2.03 -10.94
N HIS A 58 9.23 1.78 -12.09
CA HIS A 58 7.77 1.74 -12.20
C HIS A 58 7.17 0.37 -11.84
N ALA A 59 7.99 -0.66 -11.62
CA ALA A 59 7.52 -1.99 -11.29
C ALA A 59 7.15 -2.05 -9.80
N MET A 60 5.86 -2.21 -9.51
CA MET A 60 5.34 -2.20 -8.13
C MET A 60 5.13 -3.62 -7.60
N LYS A 61 5.38 -3.82 -6.31
CA LYS A 61 4.86 -4.99 -5.58
C LYS A 61 3.64 -4.57 -4.77
N ALA A 62 2.46 -4.83 -5.32
CA ALA A 62 1.20 -4.37 -4.76
C ALA A 62 0.70 -5.30 -3.64
N ALA A 63 0.70 -4.82 -2.40
CA ALA A 63 -0.09 -5.40 -1.32
C ALA A 63 -1.56 -4.98 -1.48
N GLN A 64 -2.45 -5.96 -1.61
CA GLN A 64 -3.87 -5.72 -1.85
C GLN A 64 -4.70 -6.00 -0.60
N PHE A 65 -5.58 -5.08 -0.26
CA PHE A 65 -6.48 -5.20 0.87
C PHE A 65 -7.91 -4.91 0.43
N ARG A 66 -8.87 -5.71 0.91
CA ARG A 66 -10.29 -5.41 0.78
C ARG A 66 -10.80 -4.81 2.07
N VAL A 67 -11.31 -3.59 2.01
CA VAL A 67 -11.91 -2.91 3.17
C VAL A 67 -13.17 -3.67 3.59
N LEU A 68 -13.25 -4.01 4.87
CA LEU A 68 -14.42 -4.62 5.50
C LEU A 68 -15.26 -3.57 6.21
N SER A 69 -14.60 -2.65 6.91
CA SER A 69 -15.25 -1.53 7.59
C SER A 69 -14.28 -0.37 7.79
N ASN A 70 -14.82 0.81 8.02
CA ASN A 70 -14.06 2.01 8.36
C ASN A 70 -14.37 2.40 9.81
N GLU A 71 -13.36 2.30 10.68
CA GLU A 71 -13.48 2.54 12.11
C GLU A 71 -13.32 4.02 12.46
N ALA A 72 -12.47 4.74 11.73
CA ALA A 72 -12.24 6.18 11.94
C ALA A 72 -11.96 6.89 10.62
N TYR A 73 -12.56 8.06 10.46
CA TYR A 73 -12.35 8.91 9.29
C TYR A 73 -12.31 10.37 9.67
N GLU A 74 -11.32 11.09 9.15
CA GLU A 74 -11.17 12.52 9.29
C GLU A 74 -10.84 13.14 7.93
N LYS A 75 -11.50 14.25 7.60
CA LYS A 75 -11.22 15.07 6.42
C LYS A 75 -11.37 16.55 6.83
N PRO A 76 -10.29 17.20 7.28
CA PRO A 76 -10.37 18.53 7.90
C PRO A 76 -10.73 19.63 6.90
N GLY A 77 -10.49 19.41 5.60
CA GLY A 77 -10.76 20.36 4.53
C GLY A 77 -11.64 19.80 3.42
N LYS A 78 -11.68 20.52 2.30
CA LYS A 78 -12.42 20.09 1.10
C LYS A 78 -11.72 18.96 0.34
N TYR A 79 -10.39 18.95 0.38
CA TYR A 79 -9.55 18.02 -0.37
C TYR A 79 -9.19 16.79 0.46
N GLY A 80 -8.69 15.74 -0.20
CA GLY A 80 -8.35 14.47 0.43
C GLY A 80 -9.20 13.31 -0.07
N ASP A 81 -8.74 12.10 0.22
CA ASP A 81 -9.45 10.88 -0.16
C ASP A 81 -10.77 10.80 0.60
N ASP A 82 -11.80 10.22 -0.03
CA ASP A 82 -13.09 10.03 0.63
C ASP A 82 -13.02 8.90 1.67
N LYS A 83 -14.07 8.82 2.50
CA LYS A 83 -14.21 7.74 3.49
C LYS A 83 -14.23 6.39 2.76
N ALA A 84 -13.31 5.51 3.10
CA ALA A 84 -13.28 4.18 2.52
C ALA A 84 -14.55 3.39 2.89
N ALA A 85 -15.23 2.82 1.88
CA ALA A 85 -16.41 1.99 2.07
C ALA A 85 -16.05 0.49 2.10
N ALA A 86 -16.93 -0.33 2.68
CA ALA A 86 -16.79 -1.78 2.61
C ALA A 86 -16.78 -2.25 1.15
N GLY A 87 -15.89 -3.19 0.82
CA GLY A 87 -15.64 -3.65 -0.54
C GLY A 87 -14.61 -2.84 -1.32
N ASN A 88 -14.26 -1.62 -0.89
CA ASN A 88 -13.20 -0.85 -1.55
C ASN A 88 -11.87 -1.60 -1.51
N MET A 89 -11.10 -1.47 -2.59
CA MET A 89 -9.74 -2.00 -2.67
C MET A 89 -8.74 -0.95 -2.22
N LEU A 90 -7.94 -1.28 -1.21
CA LEU A 90 -6.76 -0.52 -0.82
C LEU A 90 -5.52 -1.22 -1.40
N VAL A 91 -4.74 -0.50 -2.19
CA VAL A 91 -3.52 -1.02 -2.84
C VAL A 91 -2.33 -0.22 -2.33
N VAL A 92 -1.34 -0.92 -1.79
CA VAL A 92 -0.12 -0.34 -1.23
C VAL A 92 1.08 -0.87 -2.00
N ASP A 93 1.98 0.00 -2.44
CA ASP A 93 3.27 -0.45 -2.96
C ASP A 93 4.18 -0.89 -1.81
N ALA A 94 4.40 -2.19 -1.68
CA ALA A 94 5.26 -2.77 -0.65
C ALA A 94 6.76 -2.49 -0.86
N ARG A 95 7.15 -1.92 -2.02
CA ARG A 95 8.53 -1.53 -2.33
C ARG A 95 8.78 -0.02 -2.26
N ALA A 96 7.74 0.81 -2.16
CA ALA A 96 7.92 2.25 -2.15
C ALA A 96 8.36 2.77 -0.77
N ASP A 97 9.31 3.70 -0.76
CA ASP A 97 9.61 4.51 0.42
C ASP A 97 8.68 5.72 0.42
N VAL A 98 7.62 5.65 1.22
CA VAL A 98 6.61 6.70 1.31
C VAL A 98 6.94 7.61 2.51
N PRO A 99 7.13 8.92 2.32
CA PRO A 99 7.41 9.83 3.43
C PRO A 99 6.35 9.76 4.54
N GLY A 100 6.81 9.61 5.79
CA GLY A 100 5.94 9.46 6.97
C GLY A 100 5.43 8.04 7.22
N GLN A 101 5.80 7.07 6.40
CA GLN A 101 5.54 5.65 6.65
C GLN A 101 6.60 5.07 7.60
N PRO A 102 6.25 4.24 8.60
CA PRO A 102 7.22 3.62 9.49
C PRO A 102 8.22 2.72 8.75
N ASP A 103 9.48 2.71 9.19
CA ASP A 103 10.60 1.95 8.61
C ASP A 103 10.34 0.44 8.60
N ASP A 104 9.57 -0.07 9.57
CA ASP A 104 9.22 -1.49 9.68
C ASP A 104 8.04 -1.90 8.78
N MET A 105 7.41 -0.97 8.05
CA MET A 105 6.20 -1.26 7.28
C MET A 105 6.45 -2.27 6.16
N ARG A 106 7.59 -2.20 5.47
CA ARG A 106 7.96 -3.17 4.42
C ARG A 106 8.03 -4.59 4.98
N GLN A 107 8.62 -4.75 6.16
CA GLN A 107 8.71 -6.03 6.86
C GLN A 107 7.32 -6.52 7.28
N LYS A 108 6.51 -5.66 7.92
CA LYS A 108 5.14 -6.01 8.32
C LYS A 108 4.30 -6.48 7.15
N LEU A 109 4.35 -5.78 6.02
CA LEU A 109 3.67 -6.15 4.80
C LEU A 109 4.15 -7.51 4.25
N ALA A 110 5.46 -7.80 4.31
CA ALA A 110 6.02 -9.06 3.85
C ALA A 110 5.66 -10.27 4.73
N GLU A 111 5.39 -10.05 6.02
CA GLU A 111 4.99 -11.09 6.98
C GLU A 111 3.49 -11.43 6.92
N LEU A 112 2.68 -10.60 6.25
CA LEU A 112 1.26 -10.85 6.09
C LEU A 112 0.98 -12.11 5.26
N LYS A 113 -0.03 -12.86 5.68
CA LYS A 113 -0.56 -14.04 4.99
C LYS A 113 -1.92 -13.71 4.42
N THR A 114 -2.18 -14.12 3.18
CA THR A 114 -3.49 -13.97 2.53
C THR A 114 -4.61 -14.47 3.45
N GLY A 115 -5.70 -13.69 3.52
CA GLY A 115 -6.86 -13.94 4.37
C GLY A 115 -6.76 -13.30 5.76
N GLN A 116 -5.59 -12.82 6.19
CA GLN A 116 -5.47 -12.13 7.47
C GLN A 116 -6.27 -10.83 7.49
N ILE A 117 -6.93 -10.60 8.63
CA ILE A 117 -7.63 -9.36 8.92
C ILE A 117 -6.67 -8.41 9.61
N VAL A 118 -6.60 -7.19 9.11
CA VAL A 118 -5.70 -6.15 9.60
C VAL A 118 -6.46 -4.86 9.86
N ARG A 119 -6.00 -4.10 10.85
CA ARG A 119 -6.30 -2.68 10.97
C ARG A 119 -5.22 -1.88 10.27
N ILE A 120 -5.63 -1.00 9.38
CA ILE A 120 -4.75 -0.11 8.62
C ILE A 120 -5.18 1.32 8.85
N THR A 121 -4.23 2.19 9.21
CA THR A 121 -4.42 3.64 9.11
C THR A 121 -3.61 4.17 7.94
N GLN A 122 -4.30 4.67 6.93
CA GLN A 122 -3.71 5.41 5.83
C GLN A 122 -4.03 6.89 5.99
N LYS A 123 -2.99 7.72 5.91
CA LYS A 123 -3.15 9.17 5.83
C LYS A 123 -2.96 9.63 4.40
N HIS A 124 -3.57 10.75 4.05
CA HIS A 124 -3.36 11.45 2.78
C HIS A 124 -2.90 12.85 3.13
N TYR A 125 -1.64 13.13 2.81
CA TYR A 125 -1.02 14.44 2.94
C TYR A 125 -0.85 15.11 1.59
N TYR A 126 -0.90 16.44 1.56
CA TYR A 126 -0.30 17.23 0.49
C TYR A 126 1.02 17.79 1.03
N ALA A 127 2.13 17.31 0.49
CA ALA A 127 3.45 17.51 1.07
C ALA A 127 4.40 18.17 0.09
N ASP A 128 5.17 19.14 0.59
CA ASP A 128 6.29 19.77 -0.11
C ASP A 128 7.55 18.92 0.10
N LEU A 129 8.00 18.24 -0.96
CA LEU A 129 9.18 17.38 -0.99
C LEU A 129 10.43 18.15 -1.48
N GLY A 130 10.40 19.49 -1.45
CA GLY A 130 11.50 20.37 -1.88
C GLY A 130 11.33 20.84 -3.32
N ASP A 131 11.45 19.92 -4.28
CA ASP A 131 11.34 20.23 -5.72
C ASP A 131 9.90 20.10 -6.24
N VAL A 132 9.08 19.33 -5.53
CA VAL A 132 7.72 18.99 -5.94
C VAL A 132 6.79 19.01 -4.74
N VAL A 133 5.58 19.52 -4.95
CA VAL A 133 4.48 19.42 -3.98
C VAL A 133 3.48 18.42 -4.53
N MET A 134 3.22 17.34 -3.79
CA MET A 134 2.42 16.24 -4.29
C MET A 134 1.66 15.50 -3.17
N PRO A 135 0.59 14.77 -3.52
CA PRO A 135 -0.08 13.91 -2.55
C PRO A 135 0.84 12.75 -2.12
N VAL A 136 0.91 12.52 -0.81
CA VAL A 136 1.66 11.41 -0.19
C VAL A 136 0.70 10.62 0.69
N ARG A 137 0.72 9.29 0.59
CA ARG A 137 -0.24 8.40 1.25
C ARG A 137 0.40 7.33 2.13
N PRO A 138 1.06 7.71 3.25
CA PRO A 138 1.73 6.74 4.09
C PRO A 138 0.72 5.87 4.84
N ILE A 139 1.06 4.60 5.01
CA ILE A 139 0.44 3.74 6.01
C ILE A 139 1.11 4.04 7.35
N THR A 140 0.41 4.63 8.30
CA THR A 140 0.99 4.99 9.60
C THR A 140 0.73 3.94 10.68
N GLN A 141 -0.19 3.02 10.43
CA GLN A 141 -0.47 1.87 11.30
C GLN A 141 -0.84 0.65 10.46
N LEU A 142 -0.29 -0.50 10.83
CA LEU A 142 -0.66 -1.82 10.33
C LEU A 142 -0.59 -2.79 11.50
N GLU A 143 -1.73 -3.37 11.86
CA GLU A 143 -1.89 -4.28 12.99
C GLU A 143 -2.69 -5.50 12.54
N VAL A 144 -2.19 -6.71 12.81
CA VAL A 144 -2.95 -7.94 12.58
C VAL A 144 -3.96 -8.12 13.70
N LEU A 145 -5.23 -8.29 13.35
CA LEU A 145 -6.29 -8.54 14.32
C LEU A 145 -6.38 -10.04 14.58
N ASN A 146 -6.14 -10.45 15.84
CA ASN A 146 -6.25 -11.85 16.24
C ASN A 146 -7.73 -12.28 16.21
N GLY A 147 -8.11 -12.98 15.15
CA GLY A 147 -9.50 -13.41 14.94
C GLY A 147 -9.72 -14.03 13.57
N GLY A 148 -9.01 -15.13 13.28
CA GLY A 148 -9.34 -16.07 12.21
C GLY A 148 -9.11 -15.57 10.78
N ALA A 149 -8.56 -16.44 9.94
CA ALA A 149 -8.95 -16.42 8.54
C ALA A 149 -10.46 -16.69 8.52
N CYS A 150 -11.28 -15.69 8.24
CA CYS A 150 -12.71 -15.87 8.02
C CYS A 150 -13.00 -15.85 6.52
N GLU A 151 -13.60 -16.97 6.08
CA GLU A 151 -14.61 -17.18 5.03
C GLU A 151 -14.74 -16.24 3.82
N GLU A 152 -15.25 -16.82 2.73
CA GLU A 152 -15.31 -16.22 1.39
C GLU A 152 -15.75 -14.75 1.36
N ILE A 153 -14.97 -14.00 0.59
CA ILE A 153 -15.12 -12.58 0.31
C ILE A 153 -16.49 -12.29 -0.32
N PRO A 154 -17.34 -11.43 0.27
CA PRO A 154 -18.47 -10.87 -0.45
C PRO A 154 -17.94 -10.18 -1.71
N SER A 155 -18.49 -10.53 -2.88
CA SER A 155 -18.18 -9.83 -4.13
C SER A 155 -18.38 -8.33 -3.92
N ALA A 156 -17.58 -7.52 -4.60
CA ALA A 156 -17.81 -6.08 -4.60
C ALA A 156 -19.28 -5.82 -4.99
N PRO A 157 -19.94 -4.78 -4.45
CA PRO A 157 -21.26 -4.39 -4.93
C PRO A 157 -21.20 -4.33 -6.46
N GLN A 158 -22.02 -5.14 -7.13
CA GLN A 158 -22.14 -5.05 -8.57
C GLN A 158 -22.66 -3.66 -8.86
N ASP A 159 -21.82 -2.83 -9.50
CA ASP A 159 -22.27 -1.55 -9.99
C ASP A 159 -23.38 -1.83 -11.01
N PRO A 160 -24.64 -1.43 -10.74
CA PRO A 160 -25.73 -1.64 -11.69
C PRO A 160 -25.51 -0.86 -13.00
N ALA A 161 -24.52 0.04 -13.07
CA ALA A 161 -24.16 0.73 -14.29
C ALA A 161 -23.24 -0.07 -15.23
N ASN A 162 -22.69 -1.21 -14.80
CA ASN A 162 -21.87 -2.07 -15.65
C ASN A 162 -22.70 -3.23 -16.22
N HIS A 163 -23.74 -2.86 -16.97
CA HIS A 163 -24.35 -3.81 -17.89
C HIS A 163 -23.32 -4.13 -18.97
N ASP A 164 -23.07 -5.43 -19.12
CA ASP A 164 -22.42 -6.09 -20.23
C ASP A 164 -22.33 -5.22 -21.48
N HIS A 165 -21.13 -4.72 -21.78
CA HIS A 165 -20.81 -4.33 -23.14
C HIS A 165 -20.85 -5.61 -23.97
N GLU A 166 -22.05 -5.96 -24.43
CA GLU A 166 -22.26 -6.94 -25.49
C GLU A 166 -21.32 -6.55 -26.63
N VAL A 167 -20.29 -7.36 -26.82
CA VAL A 167 -19.30 -7.16 -27.89
C VAL A 167 -20.05 -7.34 -29.20
N MET A 168 -20.50 -6.23 -29.77
CA MET A 168 -21.07 -6.20 -31.11
C MET A 168 -20.03 -6.77 -32.08
N PRO A 169 -20.32 -7.85 -32.83
CA PRO A 169 -19.41 -8.35 -33.83
C PRO A 169 -19.22 -7.28 -34.92
N LEU A 170 -17.96 -6.97 -35.22
CA LEU A 170 -17.59 -6.10 -36.33
C LEU A 170 -18.15 -6.68 -37.64
N PRO A 171 -18.85 -5.89 -38.47
CA PRO A 171 -19.26 -6.36 -39.79
C PRO A 171 -18.03 -6.57 -40.67
N LEU A 172 -17.98 -7.74 -41.32
CA LEU A 172 -17.02 -8.10 -42.37
C LEU A 172 -17.21 -7.23 -43.62
#